data_AF-A0A9X5CAX9-F1
#
_entry.id   AF-A0A9X5CAX9-F1
#
_cell.length_a   1.000
_cell.length_b   1.000
_cell.length_c   1.000
_cell.angle_alpha   90.00
_cell.angle_beta   90.00
_cell.angle_gamma   90.00
#
_symmetry.space_group_name_H-M   'P 1'
#
loop_
_entity.id
_entity.type
_entity.pdbx_description
1 polymer ?
#
loop_
_entity_poly.entity_id
_entity_poly.type
_entity_poly.pdbx_seq_one_letter_code
_entity_poly.pdbx_strand_id
1 'polypeptide(L)'
;VRAIEMHMAQSCIAMGILQSISVSSLGKLSSNQLRYQRTPSKGRVSEAALMAYLRKYFFLFMEKQPELRITQIIRKQQDSSGSYWDSLAS
;
A
#
# COMPACT_ATOMS: atom_id res chain seq x y z
N VAL A 1 -6.73 12.25 -11.92
CA VAL A 1 -5.50 11.47 -12.19
C VAL A 1 -4.63 11.33 -10.93
N ARG A 2 -4.10 12.42 -10.34
CA ARG A 2 -3.21 12.37 -9.15
C ARG A 2 -3.70 11.56 -7.94
N ALA A 3 -4.98 11.66 -7.57
CA ALA A 3 -5.53 10.89 -6.44
C ALA A 3 -5.56 9.38 -6.70
N ILE A 4 -5.79 8.97 -7.95
CA ILE A 4 -5.78 7.56 -8.36
C ILE A 4 -4.35 7.03 -8.36
N GLU A 5 -3.39 7.80 -8.89
CA GLU A 5 -1.96 7.45 -8.87
C GLU A 5 -1.43 7.28 -7.44
N MET A 6 -1.80 8.19 -6.53
CA MET A 6 -1.48 8.07 -5.10
C MET A 6 -2.04 6.80 -4.48
N HIS A 7 -3.31 6.51 -4.75
CA HIS A 7 -3.97 5.33 -4.26
C HIS A 7 -3.29 4.04 -4.78
N MET A 8 -2.87 4.02 -6.05
CA MET A 8 -2.14 2.90 -6.63
C MET A 8 -0.76 2.72 -5.98
N ALA A 9 0.02 3.79 -5.83
CA ALA A 9 1.33 3.73 -5.19
C ALA A 9 1.24 3.19 -3.75
N GLN A 10 0.28 3.69 -2.97
CA GLN A 10 0.02 3.19 -1.61
C GLN A 10 -0.43 1.74 -1.58
N SER A 11 -1.22 1.32 -2.58
CA SER A 11 -1.63 -0.08 -2.72
C SER A 11 -0.44 -0.98 -3.03
N CYS A 12 0.45 -0.59 -3.93
CA CYS A 12 1.67 -1.35 -4.24
C CYS A 12 2.57 -1.49 -3.01
N ILE A 13 2.77 -0.41 -2.25
CA ILE A 13 3.57 -0.44 -1.00
C ILE A 13 2.93 -1.36 0.04
N ALA A 14 1.62 -1.23 0.27
CA ALA A 14 0.91 -2.07 1.22
C ALA A 14 0.94 -3.55 0.82
N MET A 15 0.82 -3.86 -0.49
CA MET A 15 0.92 -5.23 -1.00
C MET A 15 2.32 -5.81 -0.82
N GLY A 16 3.37 -5.04 -1.16
CA GLY A 16 4.76 -5.50 -1.02
C GLY A 16 5.13 -5.80 0.43
N ILE A 17 4.64 -4.99 1.37
CA ILE A 17 4.82 -5.24 2.82
C ILE A 17 4.07 -6.49 3.25
N LEU A 18 2.81 -6.64 2.82
CA LEU A 18 2.01 -7.82 3.13
C LEU A 18 2.69 -9.11 2.62
N GLN A 19 3.18 -9.09 1.37
CA GLN A 19 3.94 -10.20 0.79
C GLN A 19 5.24 -10.48 1.55
N SER A 20 5.97 -9.43 1.94
CA SER A 20 7.21 -9.55 2.71
C SER A 20 6.96 -10.18 4.08
N ILE A 21 5.86 -9.81 4.75
CA ILE A 21 5.42 -10.43 6.01
C ILE A 21 5.09 -11.91 5.77
N SER A 22 4.35 -12.23 4.70
CA SER A 22 4.01 -13.62 4.37
C SER A 22 5.26 -14.47 4.14
N VAL A 23 6.25 -13.97 3.40
CA VAL A 23 7.55 -14.65 3.19
C VAL A 23 8.34 -14.78 4.49
N SER A 24 8.43 -13.71 5.28
CA SER A 24 9.18 -13.70 6.56
C SER A 24 8.53 -14.59 7.64
N SER A 25 7.25 -14.89 7.46
CA SER A 25 6.46 -15.74 8.36
C SER A 25 6.36 -17.18 7.86
N LEU A 26 7.01 -17.51 6.74
CA LEU A 26 7.08 -18.86 6.21
C LEU A 26 7.67 -19.81 7.27
N GLY A 27 6.91 -20.86 7.60
CA GLY A 27 7.27 -21.82 8.65
C GLY A 27 6.94 -21.40 10.09
N LYS A 28 6.59 -20.13 10.35
CA LYS A 28 6.16 -19.62 11.66
C LYS A 28 4.64 -19.52 11.80
N LEU A 29 3.95 -19.29 10.70
CA LEU A 29 2.49 -19.25 10.64
C LEU A 29 1.98 -20.50 9.92
N SER A 30 1.09 -21.24 10.57
CA SER A 30 0.38 -22.35 9.91
C SER A 30 -0.58 -21.78 8.85
N SER A 31 -0.82 -22.51 7.76
CA SER A 31 -1.79 -22.08 6.73
C SER A 31 -3.20 -21.83 7.30
N ASN A 32 -3.52 -22.48 8.42
CA ASN A 32 -4.77 -22.22 9.15
C ASN A 32 -4.80 -20.80 9.74
N GLN A 33 -3.66 -20.19 10.08
CA GLN A 33 -3.56 -18.83 10.63
C GLN A 33 -3.67 -17.72 9.58
N LEU A 34 -3.32 -17.98 8.33
CA LEU A 34 -3.42 -17.02 7.22
C LEU A 34 -4.37 -17.56 6.15
N ARG A 35 -5.61 -17.06 6.13
CA ARG A 35 -6.61 -17.48 5.14
C ARG A 35 -6.68 -16.47 3.99
N TYR A 36 -6.32 -16.91 2.80
CA TYR A 36 -6.56 -16.23 1.52
C TYR A 36 -8.05 -16.28 1.14
N GLN A 37 -8.98 -15.63 1.87
CA GLN A 37 -10.31 -15.34 1.28
C GLN A 37 -11.21 -14.42 2.12
N ARG A 38 -12.08 -13.71 1.38
CA ARG A 38 -13.00 -12.62 1.75
C ARG A 38 -14.24 -13.05 2.54
N THR A 39 -14.11 -13.86 3.59
CA THR A 39 -15.22 -14.11 4.52
C THR A 39 -14.77 -14.02 5.98
N PRO A 40 -15.53 -13.34 6.86
CA PRO A 40 -15.14 -13.20 8.26
C PRO A 40 -15.19 -14.58 8.93
N SER A 41 -14.05 -15.15 9.28
CA SER A 41 -14.03 -16.23 10.27
C SER A 41 -13.87 -15.58 11.65
N LYS A 42 -14.76 -15.92 12.58
CA LYS A 42 -14.76 -15.45 13.97
C LYS A 42 -13.32 -15.49 14.54
N GLY A 43 -12.66 -14.33 14.62
CA GLY A 43 -11.34 -14.17 15.25
C GLY A 43 -10.10 -14.10 14.34
N ARG A 44 -10.22 -14.06 13.00
CA ARG A 44 -9.05 -13.91 12.10
C ARG A 44 -9.16 -12.69 11.17
N VAL A 45 -8.07 -11.93 11.07
CA VAL A 45 -7.95 -10.79 10.14
C VAL A 45 -7.60 -11.32 8.75
N SER A 46 -8.35 -10.90 7.73
CA SER A 46 -8.05 -11.26 6.34
C SER A 46 -6.96 -10.38 5.76
N GLU A 47 -6.27 -10.89 4.73
CA GLU A 47 -5.30 -10.10 3.95
C GLU A 47 -5.90 -8.80 3.40
N ALA A 48 -7.15 -8.85 2.96
CA ALA A 48 -7.88 -7.67 2.48
C ALA A 48 -8.09 -6.62 3.58
N ALA A 49 -8.39 -7.05 4.80
CA ALA A 49 -8.51 -6.15 5.94
C ALA A 49 -7.16 -5.53 6.32
N LEU A 50 -6.09 -6.33 6.32
CA LEU A 50 -4.73 -5.84 6.59
C LEU A 50 -4.26 -4.85 5.51
N MET A 51 -4.56 -5.13 4.24
CA MET A 51 -4.31 -4.24 3.11
C MET A 51 -5.06 -2.90 3.25
N ALA A 52 -6.35 -2.94 3.60
CA ALA A 52 -7.14 -1.74 3.83
C ALA A 52 -6.60 -0.91 5.00
N TYR A 53 -6.19 -1.58 6.08
CA TYR A 53 -5.57 -0.96 7.24
C TYR A 53 -4.25 -0.27 6.87
N LEU A 54 -3.32 -1.00 6.23
CA LEU A 54 -2.01 -0.48 5.84
C LEU A 54 -2.13 0.74 4.93
N ARG A 55 -2.98 0.69 3.89
CA ARG A 55 -3.19 1.85 3.00
C ARG A 55 -3.68 3.08 3.77
N LYS A 56 -4.64 2.92 4.69
CA LYS A 56 -5.16 4.02 5.52
C LYS A 56 -4.05 4.65 6.35
N TYR A 57 -3.22 3.83 6.99
CA TYR A 57 -2.15 4.33 7.85
C TYR A 57 -1.01 4.94 7.06
N PHE A 58 -0.61 4.38 5.92
CA PHE A 58 0.40 5.02 5.06
C PHE A 58 -0.06 6.36 4.53
N PHE A 59 -1.34 6.50 4.20
CA PHE A 59 -1.91 7.80 3.83
C PHE A 59 -1.76 8.84 4.93
N LEU A 60 -2.20 8.50 6.15
CA LEU A 60 -2.07 9.40 7.30
C LEU A 60 -0.60 9.67 7.65
N PHE A 61 0.27 8.68 7.51
CA PHE A 61 1.69 8.79 7.82
C PHE A 61 2.41 9.71 6.83
N MET A 62 2.11 9.61 5.53
CA MET A 62 2.62 10.51 4.49
C MET A 62 2.14 11.96 4.66
N GLU A 63 0.96 12.16 5.24
CA GLU A 63 0.46 13.49 5.58
C GLU A 63 1.20 14.06 6.78
N LYS A 64 1.34 13.29 7.86
CA LYS A 64 1.94 13.73 9.12
C LYS A 64 3.46 13.84 9.09
N GLN A 65 4.13 13.12 8.20
CA GLN A 65 5.59 13.03 8.13
C GLN A 65 6.08 13.26 6.68
N PRO A 66 5.99 14.51 6.18
CA PRO A 66 6.41 14.85 4.81
C PRO A 66 7.93 14.74 4.62
N GLU A 67 8.71 14.86 5.69
CA GLU A 67 10.18 14.85 5.66
C GLU A 67 10.79 13.47 5.41
N LEU A 68 9.99 12.41 5.53
CA LEU A 68 10.49 11.07 5.27
C LEU A 68 10.79 10.91 3.79
N ARG A 69 11.99 10.39 3.51
CA ARG A 69 12.50 10.21 2.14
C ARG A 69 11.54 9.42 1.25
N ILE A 70 10.85 8.41 1.80
CA ILE A 70 9.85 7.62 1.05
C ILE A 70 8.64 8.47 0.65
N THR A 71 8.15 9.35 1.55
CA THR A 71 7.06 10.27 1.26
C THR A 71 7.46 11.26 0.17
N GLN A 72 8.69 11.80 0.24
CA GLN A 72 9.23 12.72 -0.77
C GLN A 72 9.41 12.04 -2.13
N ILE A 73 9.90 10.80 -2.17
CA ILE A 73 10.04 10.02 -3.42
C ILE A 73 8.67 9.83 -4.09
N ILE A 74 7.65 9.42 -3.33
CA ILE A 74 6.30 9.20 -3.87
C ILE A 74 5.70 10.51 -4.39
N ARG A 75 5.81 11.60 -3.62
CA ARG A 75 5.32 12.93 -4.06
C ARG A 75 6.03 13.39 -5.33
N LYS A 76 7.36 13.27 -5.39
CA LYS A 76 8.15 13.67 -6.56
C LYS A 76 7.75 12.88 -7.82
N GLN A 77 7.49 11.57 -7.69
CA GLN A 77 7.00 10.76 -8.81
C GLN A 77 5.63 11.24 -9.33
N GLN A 78 4.76 11.74 -8.44
CA GLN A 78 3.46 12.31 -8.82
C GLN A 78 3.57 13.68 -9.48
N ASP A 79 4.52 14.51 -9.06
CA ASP A 79 4.74 15.81 -9.69
C ASP A 79 5.30 15.65 -11.11
N SER A 80 6.19 14.67 -11.31
CA SER A 80 6.73 14.34 -12.63
C SER A 80 5.72 13.71 -13.58
N SER A 81 4.73 12.95 -13.08
CA SER A 81 3.70 12.35 -13.95
C SER A 81 2.79 13.41 -14.55
N GLY A 82 2.38 14.42 -13.77
CA GLY A 82 1.54 15.53 -14.26
C GLY A 82 2.18 16.28 -15.44
N SER A 83 3.44 16.69 -15.29
CA SER A 83 4.16 17.42 -16.34
C SER A 83 4.37 16.62 -17.63
N TYR A 84 4.59 15.30 -17.52
CA TYR A 84 4.82 14.44 -18.69
C TYR A 84 3.55 14.27 -19.53
N TRP A 85 2.41 14.03 -18.87
CA TRP A 85 1.13 13.86 -19.56
C TRP A 85 0.61 15.18 -20.15
N ASP A 86 0.79 16.30 -19.46
CA ASP A 86 0.43 17.63 -19.97
C ASP A 86 1.26 18.01 -21.23
N SER A 87 2.52 17.56 -21.30
CA SER A 87 3.39 17.77 -22.47
C SER A 87 3.02 16.90 -23.67
N LEU A 88 2.40 15.73 -23.45
CA LEU A 88 1.93 14.83 -24.52
C LEU A 88 0.54 15.22 -25.05
N ALA A 89 -0.19 16.06 -24.33
CA ALA A 89 -1.53 16.51 -24.70
C ALA A 89 -1.55 17.86 -25.45
N SER A 90 -0.38 18.48 -25.67
CA SER A 90 -0.19 19.69 -26.50
C SER A 90 0.32 19.34 -27.90
#